data_AF-A0A7X8H9C0-F1
#
_entry.id   AF-A0A7X8H9C0-F1
#
_cell.length_a   1.000
_cell.length_b   1.000
_cell.length_c   1.000
_cell.angle_alpha   90.00
_cell.angle_beta   90.00
_cell.angle_gamma   90.00
#
_symmetry.space_group_name_H-M   'P 1'
#
loop_
_entity.id
_entity.type
_entity.pdbx_description
1 polymer ?
#
loop_
_entity_poly.entity_id
_entity_poly.type
_entity_poly.pdbx_seq_one_letter_code
_entity_poly.pdbx_strand_id
1 'polypeptide(L)'
;MLIDTEIILKGRLDGNQRNRLVRLLDMLYTPGELANEIGFEVRQVYRVYIPLGCPHEKDSTGRLWINGAEFRDWVKDLYQKRNLGPDEAFCLSCKKTIKMISPEKYQKGRLSYYISNCPFCGRKLARIITKSKRIDDQS
;
A
#
# COMPACT_ATOMS: atom_id res chain seq x y z
N MET A 1 -4.46 23.72 -8.75
CA MET A 1 -4.56 22.35 -9.31
C MET A 1 -4.27 21.35 -8.22
N LEU A 2 -5.28 20.64 -7.73
CA LEU A 2 -5.04 19.43 -6.94
C LEU A 2 -4.55 18.39 -7.94
N ILE A 3 -3.26 18.06 -7.90
CA ILE A 3 -2.73 16.95 -8.68
C ILE A 3 -3.35 15.69 -8.08
N ASP A 4 -4.47 15.28 -8.67
CA ASP A 4 -5.20 14.05 -8.40
C ASP A 4 -4.29 12.88 -8.80
N THR A 5 -3.29 12.60 -7.97
CA THR A 5 -2.44 11.43 -8.16
C THR A 5 -3.25 10.21 -7.74
N GLU A 6 -4.03 9.69 -8.68
CA GLU A 6 -4.82 8.48 -8.51
C GLU A 6 -3.95 7.37 -7.88
N ILE A 7 -4.37 6.85 -6.73
CA ILE A 7 -3.62 5.80 -6.05
C ILE A 7 -4.03 4.47 -6.66
N ILE A 8 -3.07 3.80 -7.30
CA ILE A 8 -3.26 2.43 -7.76
C ILE A 8 -3.36 1.52 -6.52
N LEU A 9 -4.57 1.03 -6.25
CA LEU A 9 -4.82 0.06 -5.17
C LEU A 9 -4.99 -1.37 -5.68
N LYS A 10 -4.97 -1.59 -7.00
CA LYS A 10 -5.16 -2.92 -7.60
C LYS A 10 -3.94 -3.79 -7.33
N GLY A 11 -4.10 -4.97 -6.72
CA GLY A 11 -2.99 -5.91 -6.48
C GLY A 11 -2.06 -5.51 -5.33
N ARG A 12 -2.48 -4.56 -4.49
CA ARG A 12 -1.71 -4.14 -3.31
C ARG A 12 -1.61 -5.30 -2.31
N LEU A 13 -0.38 -5.61 -1.93
CA LEU A 13 -0.10 -6.66 -0.96
C LEU A 13 -0.52 -6.27 0.47
N ASP A 14 -1.05 -7.24 1.20
CA ASP A 14 -1.35 -7.11 2.63
C ASP A 14 -0.08 -7.18 3.50
N GLY A 15 -0.22 -7.06 4.82
CA GLY A 15 0.91 -7.07 5.75
C GLY A 15 1.72 -8.38 5.72
N ASN A 16 1.05 -9.52 5.63
CA ASN A 16 1.70 -10.83 5.61
C ASN A 16 2.43 -11.06 4.28
N GLN A 17 1.75 -10.76 3.17
CA GLN A 17 2.32 -10.84 1.82
C GLN A 17 3.54 -9.92 1.68
N ARG A 18 3.53 -8.71 2.27
CA ARG A 18 4.70 -7.82 2.27
C ARG A 18 5.88 -8.37 3.07
N ASN A 19 5.62 -9.06 4.18
CA ASN A 19 6.69 -9.71 4.94
C ASN A 19 7.33 -10.85 4.14
N ARG A 20 6.53 -11.59 3.36
CA ARG A 20 7.01 -12.63 2.44
C ARG A 20 7.75 -12.04 1.25
N LEU A 21 7.28 -10.93 0.68
CA LEU A 21 7.93 -10.20 -0.41
C LEU A 21 9.40 -9.86 -0.10
N VAL A 22 9.69 -9.43 1.13
CA VAL A 22 11.06 -9.09 1.56
C VAL A 22 11.99 -10.32 1.57
N ARG A 23 11.43 -11.52 1.63
CA ARG A 23 12.17 -12.79 1.65
C ARG A 23 12.37 -13.42 0.27
N LEU A 24 11.82 -12.82 -0.80
CA LEU A 24 12.06 -13.31 -2.15
C LEU A 24 13.54 -13.27 -2.47
N LEU A 25 14.01 -14.37 -3.06
CA LEU A 25 15.38 -14.51 -3.50
C LEU A 25 15.59 -13.86 -4.86
N ASP A 26 16.84 -13.53 -5.16
CA ASP A 26 17.25 -13.06 -6.48
C ASP A 26 17.37 -14.25 -7.44
N MET A 27 16.23 -14.75 -7.89
CA MET A 27 16.12 -15.85 -8.83
C MET A 27 14.83 -15.76 -9.63
N LEU A 28 14.73 -16.53 -10.72
CA LEU A 28 13.55 -16.60 -11.57
C LEU A 28 12.48 -17.50 -10.93
N TYR A 29 11.26 -16.96 -10.90
CA TYR A 29 10.04 -17.65 -10.50
C TYR A 29 9.07 -17.67 -11.67
N THR A 30 8.32 -18.75 -11.81
CA THR A 30 7.07 -18.69 -12.58
C THR A 30 6.00 -17.89 -11.84
N PRO A 31 4.95 -17.43 -12.54
CA PRO A 31 3.78 -16.84 -11.91
C PRO A 31 3.14 -17.72 -10.82
N GLY A 32 3.20 -19.04 -10.99
CA GLY A 32 2.71 -20.03 -10.02
C GLY A 32 3.53 -20.03 -8.74
N GLU A 33 4.84 -20.16 -8.87
CA GLU A 33 5.76 -20.18 -7.73
C GLU A 33 5.74 -18.84 -6.99
N LEU A 34 5.82 -17.72 -7.72
CA LEU A 34 5.79 -16.38 -7.14
C LEU A 34 4.51 -16.15 -6.31
N ALA A 35 3.37 -16.59 -6.83
CA ALA A 35 2.08 -16.50 -6.16
C ALA A 35 2.04 -17.32 -4.87
N ASN A 36 2.60 -18.53 -4.89
CA ASN A 36 2.66 -19.40 -3.72
C ASN A 36 3.60 -18.83 -2.64
N GLU A 37 4.79 -18.38 -3.02
CA GLU A 37 5.78 -17.81 -2.11
C GLU A 37 5.22 -16.58 -1.37
N ILE A 38 4.55 -15.69 -2.09
CA ILE A 38 4.03 -14.44 -1.51
C ILE A 38 2.66 -14.66 -0.85
N GLY A 39 1.87 -15.61 -1.35
CA GLY A 39 0.52 -15.90 -0.86
C GLY A 39 -0.57 -15.04 -1.50
N PHE A 40 -0.54 -14.88 -2.82
CA PHE A 40 -1.65 -14.30 -3.60
C PHE A 40 -2.09 -15.24 -4.72
N GLU A 41 -3.20 -14.96 -5.40
CA GLU A 41 -3.67 -15.79 -6.52
C GLU A 41 -2.85 -15.54 -7.80
N VAL A 42 -2.48 -16.60 -8.52
CA VAL A 42 -1.74 -16.52 -9.80
C VAL A 42 -2.39 -15.57 -10.81
N ARG A 43 -3.75 -15.49 -10.83
CA ARG A 43 -4.48 -14.56 -11.69
C ARG A 43 -4.06 -13.10 -11.50
N GLN A 44 -3.58 -12.73 -10.30
CA GLN A 44 -3.15 -11.38 -9.96
C GLN A 44 -1.91 -11.00 -10.74
N VAL A 45 -0.99 -11.95 -10.97
CA VAL A 45 0.18 -11.74 -11.85
C VAL A 45 -0.30 -11.33 -13.24
N TYR A 46 -1.12 -12.16 -13.87
CA TYR A 46 -1.54 -11.94 -15.26
C TYR A 46 -2.49 -10.77 -15.46
N ARG A 47 -3.46 -10.56 -14.56
CA ARG A 47 -4.51 -9.54 -14.75
C ARG A 47 -4.18 -8.19 -14.14
N VAL A 48 -3.20 -8.12 -13.25
CA VAL A 48 -2.86 -6.90 -12.53
C VAL A 48 -1.40 -6.55 -12.74
N TYR A 49 -0.46 -7.44 -12.39
CA TYR A 49 0.95 -7.07 -12.37
C TYR A 49 1.54 -6.91 -13.77
N ILE A 50 1.29 -7.85 -14.69
CA ILE A 50 1.79 -7.74 -16.07
C ILE A 50 1.23 -6.48 -16.76
N PRO A 51 -0.09 -6.17 -16.73
CA PRO A 51 -0.61 -4.92 -17.29
C PRO A 51 -0.08 -3.64 -16.63
N LEU A 52 0.40 -3.72 -15.38
CA LEU A 52 1.01 -2.60 -14.65
C LEU A 52 2.53 -2.49 -14.89
N GLY A 53 3.10 -3.29 -15.80
CA GLY A 53 4.52 -3.21 -16.15
C GLY A 53 5.45 -3.96 -15.19
N CYS A 54 4.96 -5.03 -14.55
CA CYS A 54 5.81 -5.91 -13.77
C CYS A 54 7.00 -6.43 -14.61
N PRO A 55 8.24 -6.36 -14.11
CA PRO A 55 9.40 -6.91 -14.81
C PRO A 55 9.22 -8.41 -14.98
N HIS A 56 9.38 -8.88 -16.21
CA HIS A 56 9.26 -10.28 -16.58
C HIS A 56 9.94 -10.55 -17.91
N GLU A 57 10.30 -11.80 -18.11
CA GLU A 57 10.81 -12.32 -19.36
C GLU A 57 9.89 -13.43 -19.88
N LYS A 58 9.95 -13.67 -21.19
CA LYS A 58 9.33 -14.82 -21.82
C LYS A 58 10.42 -15.66 -22.45
N ASP A 59 10.42 -16.96 -22.17
CA ASP A 59 11.33 -17.88 -22.84
C ASP A 59 10.83 -18.22 -24.26
N SER A 60 11.59 -19.06 -24.97
CA SER A 60 11.27 -19.51 -26.33
C SER A 60 9.96 -20.30 -26.43
N THR A 61 9.44 -20.81 -25.32
CA THR A 61 8.14 -21.51 -25.25
C THR A 61 6.98 -20.57 -24.91
N GLY A 62 7.28 -19.29 -24.65
CA GLY A 62 6.32 -18.29 -24.21
C GLY A 62 6.00 -18.36 -22.71
N ARG A 63 6.73 -19.17 -21.94
CA ARG A 63 6.55 -19.24 -20.48
C ARG A 63 7.15 -17.99 -19.84
N LEU A 64 6.41 -17.47 -18.87
CA LEU A 64 6.74 -16.22 -18.19
C LEU A 64 7.63 -16.48 -16.97
N TRP A 65 8.68 -15.68 -16.83
CA TRP A 65 9.65 -15.73 -15.74
C TRP A 65 9.76 -14.36 -15.09
N ILE A 66 9.76 -14.33 -13.75
CA ILE A 66 9.83 -13.10 -12.96
C ILE A 66 10.98 -13.24 -11.98
N ASN A 67 11.94 -12.32 -12.03
CA ASN A 67 13.00 -12.26 -11.02
C ASN A 67 12.42 -11.76 -9.67
N GLY A 68 12.66 -12.48 -8.58
CA GLY A 68 12.11 -12.15 -7.27
C GLY A 68 12.63 -10.84 -6.67
N ALA A 69 13.89 -10.49 -6.89
CA ALA A 69 14.47 -9.23 -6.42
C ALA A 69 13.90 -8.04 -7.20
N GLU A 70 13.84 -8.14 -8.53
CA GLU A 70 13.23 -7.12 -9.38
C GLU A 70 11.75 -6.92 -9.07
N PHE A 71 11.00 -8.02 -8.90
CA PHE A 71 9.60 -7.97 -8.51
C PHE A 71 9.41 -7.25 -7.17
N ARG A 72 10.23 -7.58 -6.18
CA ARG A 72 10.21 -6.94 -4.86
C ARG A 72 10.41 -5.44 -4.98
N ASP A 73 11.38 -5.00 -5.76
CA ASP A 73 11.72 -3.58 -5.86
C ASP A 73 10.70 -2.82 -6.70
N TRP A 74 10.17 -3.43 -7.77
CA TRP A 74 9.02 -2.94 -8.51
C TRP A 74 7.77 -2.76 -7.64
N VAL A 75 7.42 -3.74 -6.79
CA VAL A 75 6.28 -3.62 -5.86
C VAL A 75 6.50 -2.49 -4.84
N LYS A 76 7.73 -2.30 -4.35
CA LYS A 76 8.04 -1.21 -3.40
C LYS A 76 7.85 0.16 -4.03
N ASP A 77 8.27 0.32 -5.28
CA ASP A 77 8.11 1.56 -6.04
C ASP A 77 6.63 1.84 -6.35
N LEU A 78 5.92 0.83 -6.90
CA LEU A 78 4.52 0.95 -7.28
C LEU A 78 3.60 1.33 -6.09
N TYR A 79 3.83 0.76 -4.91
CA TYR A 79 3.03 1.02 -3.70
C TYR A 79 3.78 1.85 -2.65
N GLN A 80 4.60 2.79 -3.10
CA GLN A 80 5.30 3.70 -2.21
C GLN A 80 4.32 4.37 -1.24
N LYS A 81 4.68 4.37 0.06
CA LYS A 81 3.88 5.07 1.07
C LYS A 81 3.98 6.56 0.80
N ARG A 82 2.86 7.17 0.42
CA ARG A 82 2.75 8.62 0.37
C ARG A 82 2.59 9.17 1.79
N ASN A 83 3.41 10.16 2.13
CA ASN A 83 3.25 10.91 3.36
C ASN A 83 2.09 11.88 3.20
N LEU A 84 1.20 11.91 4.18
CA LEU A 84 0.09 12.85 4.23
C LEU A 84 0.56 14.10 4.98
N GLY A 85 0.40 15.30 4.38
CA GLY A 85 0.66 16.56 5.07
C GLY A 85 -0.20 16.70 6.35
N PRO A 86 0.17 17.52 7.34
CA PRO A 86 -0.48 17.55 8.65
C PRO A 86 -2.01 17.69 8.60
N ASP A 87 -2.52 18.46 7.63
CA ASP A 87 -3.95 18.74 7.44
C ASP A 87 -4.63 17.89 6.37
N GLU A 88 -3.99 16.80 5.94
CA GLU A 88 -4.56 15.90 4.93
C GLU A 88 -5.19 14.65 5.58
N ALA A 89 -5.98 13.88 4.85
CA ALA A 89 -6.43 12.57 5.26
C ALA A 89 -6.57 11.68 4.03
N PHE A 90 -6.48 10.37 4.20
CA PHE A 90 -6.75 9.45 3.11
C PHE A 90 -8.20 8.96 3.17
N CYS A 91 -8.97 9.24 2.12
CA CYS A 91 -10.34 8.74 2.04
C CYS A 91 -10.36 7.33 1.44
N LEU A 92 -10.83 6.35 2.23
CA LEU A 92 -10.94 4.95 1.78
C LEU A 92 -12.00 4.73 0.70
N SER A 93 -12.99 5.62 0.59
CA SER A 93 -14.00 5.55 -0.48
C SER A 93 -13.49 6.18 -1.77
N CYS A 94 -12.97 7.40 -1.70
CA CYS A 94 -12.46 8.10 -2.89
C CYS A 94 -11.09 7.59 -3.34
N LYS A 95 -10.37 6.86 -2.48
CA LYS A 95 -8.99 6.37 -2.71
C LYS A 95 -8.00 7.49 -3.02
N LYS A 96 -8.24 8.67 -2.44
CA LYS A 96 -7.47 9.90 -2.67
C LYS A 96 -7.08 10.55 -1.35
N THR A 97 -5.97 11.27 -1.39
CA THR A 97 -5.59 12.22 -0.34
C THR A 97 -6.49 13.44 -0.45
N ILE A 98 -7.08 13.86 0.67
CA ILE A 98 -7.98 15.02 0.74
C ILE A 98 -7.49 15.95 1.84
N LYS A 99 -7.63 17.27 1.65
CA LYS A 99 -7.44 18.24 2.73
C LYS A 99 -8.61 18.18 3.70
N MET A 100 -8.34 18.03 4.98
CA MET A 100 -9.36 18.07 6.02
C MET A 100 -9.91 19.48 6.13
N ILE A 101 -11.23 19.62 5.99
CA ILE A 101 -11.92 20.89 6.17
C ILE A 101 -12.49 20.88 7.59
N SER A 102 -12.15 21.91 8.37
CA SER A 102 -12.56 22.09 9.77
C SER A 102 -12.46 20.81 10.62
N PRO A 103 -11.26 20.19 10.74
CA PRO A 103 -11.10 18.96 11.51
C PRO A 103 -11.35 19.21 13.01
N GLU A 104 -12.20 18.40 13.59
CA GLU A 104 -12.44 18.40 15.04
C GLU A 104 -11.44 17.48 15.73
N LYS A 105 -10.77 17.97 16.78
CA LYS A 105 -9.81 17.18 17.56
C LYS A 105 -10.52 16.38 18.64
N TYR A 106 -10.27 15.09 18.66
CA TYR A 106 -10.75 14.17 19.68
C TYR A 106 -9.57 13.53 20.41
N GLN A 107 -9.78 13.21 21.69
CA GLN A 107 -8.82 12.48 22.50
C GLN A 107 -9.54 11.33 23.20
N LYS A 108 -9.01 10.12 23.01
CA LYS A 108 -9.45 8.92 23.73
C LYS A 108 -8.25 8.31 24.44
N GLY A 109 -8.14 8.59 25.74
CA GLY A 109 -6.97 8.23 26.55
C GLY A 109 -5.69 8.83 25.97
N ARG A 110 -4.78 7.95 25.51
CA ARG A 110 -3.47 8.29 24.93
C ARG A 110 -3.48 8.56 23.42
N LEU A 111 -4.64 8.40 22.77
CA LEU A 111 -4.81 8.58 21.34
C LEU A 111 -5.46 9.93 21.03
N SER A 112 -4.72 10.82 20.37
CA SER A 112 -5.27 12.06 19.81
C SER A 112 -5.46 11.90 18.31
N TYR A 113 -6.66 12.24 17.82
CA TYR A 113 -7.01 12.12 16.42
C TYR A 113 -7.95 13.24 15.96
N TYR A 114 -7.87 13.61 14.69
CA TYR A 114 -8.83 14.48 14.03
C TYR A 114 -9.95 13.66 13.41
N ILE A 115 -11.15 14.23 13.41
CA ILE A 115 -12.29 13.79 12.62
C ILE A 115 -12.63 14.89 11.63
N SER A 116 -12.82 14.55 10.37
CA SER A 116 -13.36 15.46 9.34
C SER A 116 -14.21 14.66 8.35
N ASN A 117 -15.02 15.32 7.54
CA ASN A 117 -15.79 14.66 6.47
C ASN A 117 -15.07 14.83 5.14
N CYS A 118 -15.06 13.78 4.31
CA CYS A 118 -14.55 13.86 2.95
C CYS A 118 -15.41 14.84 2.14
N PRO A 119 -14.84 15.89 1.52
CA PRO A 119 -15.63 16.86 0.75
C PRO A 119 -16.23 16.26 -0.53
N PHE A 120 -15.68 15.14 -1.03
CA PHE A 120 -16.13 14.51 -2.27
C PHE A 120 -17.20 13.43 -2.08
N CYS A 121 -17.21 12.75 -0.92
CA CYS A 121 -18.12 11.61 -0.71
C CYS A 121 -18.86 11.64 0.63
N GLY A 122 -18.67 12.68 1.45
CA GLY A 122 -19.32 12.84 2.76
C GLY A 122 -18.88 11.86 3.85
N ARG A 123 -18.00 10.89 3.54
CA ARG A 123 -17.57 9.87 4.50
C ARG A 123 -16.76 10.51 5.63
N LYS A 124 -17.04 10.08 6.87
CA LYS A 124 -16.27 10.45 8.06
C LYS A 124 -14.85 9.86 7.99
N LEU A 125 -13.85 10.72 8.14
CA LEU A 125 -12.43 10.42 8.09
C LEU A 125 -11.83 10.63 9.47
N ALA A 126 -11.00 9.69 9.91
CA ALA A 126 -10.24 9.81 11.15
C ALA A 126 -8.74 9.86 10.83
N ARG A 127 -8.03 10.83 11.40
CA ARG A 127 -6.57 10.95 11.29
C ARG A 127 -5.94 10.95 12.67
N ILE A 128 -5.06 9.98 12.92
CA ILE A 128 -4.30 9.93 14.17
C ILE A 128 -3.18 10.98 14.13
N ILE A 129 -3.06 11.79 15.18
CA ILE A 129 -2.03 12.84 15.33
C ILE A 129 -0.88 12.30 16.17
N THR A 130 -1.21 11.71 17.33
CA THR A 130 -0.21 11.24 18.30
C THR A 130 -0.63 9.90 18.90
N LYS A 131 0.34 8.99 18.99
CA LYS A 131 0.32 7.85 19.92
C LYS A 131 1.41 8.14 20.94
N SER A 132 1.07 8.52 22.17
CA SER A 132 2.10 8.63 23.21
C SER A 132 2.74 7.25 23.44
N LYS A 133 4.08 7.17 23.37
CA LYS A 133 4.84 5.96 23.76
C LYS A 133 4.67 5.74 25.27
N ARG A 134 4.82 4.48 25.72
CA ARG A 134 5.07 4.20 27.15
C ARG A 134 6.34 4.95 27.55
N ILE A 135 6.27 5.70 28.66
CA ILE A 135 7.45 5.94 29.48
C ILE A 135 7.64 4.58 30.16
N ASP A 136 8.64 3.82 29.74
CA ASP A 136 9.11 2.70 30.54
C ASP A 136 9.77 3.34 31.76
N ASP A 137 9.10 3.24 32.91
CA ASP A 137 9.70 3.60 34.20
C ASP A 137 10.96 2.75 34.38
N GLN A 138 12.10 3.44 34.51
CA GLN A 138 13.31 2.83 35.02
C GLN A 138 13.04 2.36 36.46
N SER A 139 13.34 1.10 36.73
CA SER A 139 13.62 0.58 38.08
C SER A 139 14.64 -0.55 37.95
#